data_AF-A0A958HN02-F1
#
_entry.id   AF-A0A958HN02-F1
#
_cell.length_a   1.000
_cell.length_b   1.000
_cell.length_c   1.000
_cell.angle_alpha   90.00
_cell.angle_beta   90.00
_cell.angle_gamma   90.00
#
_symmetry.space_group_name_H-M   'P 1'
#
loop_
_entity.id
_entity.type
_entity.pdbx_description
1 polymer ?
#
loop_
_entity_poly.entity_id
_entity_poly.type
_entity_poly.pdbx_seq_one_letter_code
_entity_poly.pdbx_strand_id
1 'polypeptide(L)'
;MRNNTLLKITVGIVVAFGIALAVVYTGYGELDRLSNYEDRFAGRSIENGAKLFETNCIGCHGVQGQGIPGVAPALNSEAFFTTRLQDVGYSGSLQSYIELTIASGRPVGSGQYAAVMPTWGEEYGGPLRPDQVGDLASYILNWESTAVAAGGGGETTATAPAAIDTSGDPVEVGKAVYAANGCAGCHGEPGGAGIIGPNLAGVATRGPEEVPGLTAEEYIHQSIVDPNAFIVAQCPAGPCQPNLMPQTFGTTLSEAELNGLVQYLLTLK
;
A
#
# COMPACT_ATOMS: atom_id res chain seq x y z
N MET A 1 -9.02 -10.01 80.56
CA MET A 1 -9.70 -10.15 79.24
C MET A 1 -9.66 -8.89 78.36
N ARG A 2 -9.49 -7.67 78.90
CA ARG A 2 -9.52 -6.40 78.12
C ARG A 2 -8.31 -6.16 77.20
N ASN A 3 -7.14 -6.75 77.47
CA ASN A 3 -5.91 -6.58 76.67
C ASN A 3 -5.95 -7.27 75.29
N ASN A 4 -6.63 -8.41 75.18
CA ASN A 4 -6.64 -9.18 73.92
C ASN A 4 -7.50 -8.51 72.84
N THR A 5 -8.55 -7.78 73.22
CA THR A 5 -9.41 -7.07 72.27
C THR A 5 -8.70 -5.85 71.70
N LEU A 6 -8.01 -5.06 72.54
CA LEU A 6 -7.23 -3.92 72.08
C LEU A 6 -6.09 -4.36 71.15
N LEU A 7 -5.35 -5.41 71.50
CA LEU A 7 -4.29 -5.95 70.64
C LEU A 7 -4.82 -6.38 69.25
N LYS A 8 -5.95 -7.08 69.19
CA LYS A 8 -6.58 -7.50 67.93
C LYS A 8 -6.99 -6.31 67.06
N ILE A 9 -7.54 -5.25 67.68
CA ILE A 9 -7.93 -4.02 66.98
C ILE A 9 -6.70 -3.29 66.44
N THR A 10 -5.63 -3.14 67.26
CA THR A 10 -4.40 -2.46 66.83
C THR A 10 -3.72 -3.19 65.68
N VAL A 11 -3.66 -4.53 65.72
CA VAL A 11 -3.11 -5.34 64.61
C VAL A 11 -3.92 -5.15 63.33
N GLY A 12 -5.26 -5.18 63.42
CA GLY A 12 -6.13 -4.95 62.26
C GLY A 12 -5.94 -3.56 61.65
N ILE A 13 -5.81 -2.53 62.48
CA ILE A 13 -5.54 -1.15 62.04
C ILE A 13 -4.18 -1.06 61.33
N VAL A 14 -3.11 -1.61 61.92
CA VAL A 14 -1.77 -1.56 61.33
C VAL A 14 -1.72 -2.29 59.99
N VAL A 15 -2.37 -3.46 59.88
CA VAL A 15 -2.45 -4.20 58.61
C VAL A 15 -3.24 -3.41 57.57
N ALA A 16 -4.38 -2.82 57.94
CA ALA A 16 -5.18 -2.01 57.02
C ALA A 16 -4.41 -0.77 56.53
N PHE A 17 -3.71 -0.07 57.42
CA PHE A 17 -2.84 1.05 57.04
C PHE A 17 -1.65 0.58 56.19
N GLY A 18 -1.06 -0.57 56.50
CA GLY A 18 0.02 -1.16 55.69
C GLY A 18 -0.43 -1.48 54.27
N ILE A 19 -1.63 -2.06 54.11
CA ILE A 19 -2.24 -2.31 52.79
C ILE A 19 -2.55 -1.00 52.08
N ALA A 20 -3.14 -0.01 52.76
CA ALA A 20 -3.44 1.29 52.18
C ALA A 20 -2.16 2.01 51.70
N LEU A 21 -1.09 1.97 52.49
CA LEU A 21 0.22 2.52 52.12
C LEU A 21 0.84 1.76 50.93
N ALA A 22 0.72 0.42 50.89
CA ALA A 22 1.18 -0.37 49.76
C ALA A 22 0.43 -0.02 48.47
N VAL A 23 -0.90 0.14 48.53
CA VAL A 23 -1.72 0.55 47.37
C VAL A 23 -1.34 1.95 46.89
N VAL A 24 -1.18 2.91 47.81
CA VAL A 24 -0.74 4.27 47.48
C VAL A 24 0.66 4.26 46.86
N TYR A 25 1.57 3.47 47.44
CA TYR A 25 2.93 3.30 46.91
C TYR A 25 2.94 2.70 45.50
N THR A 26 2.15 1.66 45.24
CA THR A 26 2.01 1.10 43.88
C THR A 26 1.31 2.07 42.93
N GLY A 27 0.37 2.87 43.43
CA GLY A 27 -0.36 3.87 42.64
C GLY A 27 0.51 5.04 42.18
N TYR A 28 1.57 5.39 42.94
CA TYR A 28 2.48 6.48 42.56
C TYR A 28 3.20 6.25 41.21
N GLY A 29 3.51 5.01 40.86
CA GLY A 29 4.16 4.67 39.58
C GLY A 29 3.19 4.21 38.48
N GLU A 30 1.89 4.19 38.75
CA GLU A 30 0.90 3.62 37.84
C GLU A 30 0.74 4.46 36.57
N LEU A 31 0.78 5.80 36.68
CA LEU A 31 0.69 6.68 35.50
C LEU A 31 1.87 6.47 34.54
N ASP A 32 3.09 6.40 35.06
CA ASP A 32 4.29 6.12 34.26
C ASP A 32 4.21 4.71 33.65
N ARG A 33 3.72 3.73 34.41
CA ARG A 33 3.51 2.38 33.91
C ARG A 33 2.55 2.40 32.73
N LEU A 34 1.37 3.01 32.88
CA LEU A 34 0.34 3.10 31.84
C LEU A 34 0.87 3.79 30.59
N SER A 35 1.56 4.93 30.71
CA SER A 35 2.19 5.62 29.57
C SER A 35 3.20 4.73 28.84
N ASN A 36 4.07 4.01 29.57
CA ASN A 36 5.00 3.06 28.96
C ASN A 36 4.28 1.88 28.25
N TYR A 37 3.10 1.47 28.74
CA TYR A 37 2.29 0.44 28.07
C TYR A 37 1.65 0.99 26.79
N GLU A 38 1.18 2.23 26.80
CA GLU A 38 0.63 2.92 25.62
C GLU A 38 1.68 3.06 24.52
N ASP A 39 2.90 3.51 24.85
CA ASP A 39 4.00 3.65 23.90
C ASP A 39 4.38 2.31 23.26
N ARG A 40 4.45 1.24 24.07
CA ARG A 40 4.74 -0.12 23.58
C ARG A 40 3.63 -0.67 22.71
N PHE A 41 2.37 -0.37 23.06
CA PHE A 41 1.22 -0.76 22.26
C PHE A 41 1.24 -0.07 20.90
N ALA A 42 1.49 1.26 20.88
CA ALA A 42 1.63 2.03 19.64
C ALA A 42 2.79 1.51 18.77
N GLY A 43 3.96 1.25 19.37
CA GLY A 43 5.09 0.65 18.66
C GLY A 43 4.77 -0.71 18.04
N ARG A 44 4.04 -1.57 18.78
CA ARG A 44 3.61 -2.88 18.26
C ARG A 44 2.62 -2.76 17.11
N SER A 45 1.71 -1.81 17.18
CA SER A 45 0.75 -1.53 16.11
C SER A 45 1.48 -1.14 14.82
N ILE A 46 2.48 -0.26 14.90
CA ILE A 46 3.34 0.13 13.77
C ILE A 46 4.12 -1.07 13.22
N GLU A 47 4.71 -1.92 14.07
CA GLU A 47 5.44 -3.13 13.64
C GLU A 47 4.55 -4.13 12.90
N ASN A 48 3.32 -4.34 13.36
CA ASN A 48 2.36 -5.20 12.71
C ASN A 48 1.91 -4.61 11.38
N GLY A 49 1.63 -3.31 11.36
CA GLY A 49 1.26 -2.56 10.16
C GLY A 49 2.35 -2.65 9.08
N ALA A 50 3.62 -2.55 9.45
CA ALA A 50 4.74 -2.69 8.52
C ALA A 50 4.73 -4.05 7.80
N LYS A 51 4.51 -5.15 8.52
CA LYS A 51 4.44 -6.50 7.95
C LYS A 51 3.25 -6.69 7.01
N LEU A 52 2.10 -6.13 7.40
CA LEU A 52 0.91 -6.14 6.56
C LEU A 52 1.13 -5.30 5.29
N PHE A 53 1.77 -4.15 5.42
CA PHE A 53 2.07 -3.25 4.32
C PHE A 53 3.04 -3.88 3.32
N GLU A 54 4.08 -4.55 3.81
CA GLU A 54 5.03 -5.33 3.02
C GLU A 54 4.35 -6.47 2.25
N THR A 55 3.31 -7.08 2.80
CA THR A 55 2.65 -8.21 2.12
C THR A 55 1.60 -7.73 1.10
N ASN A 56 0.92 -6.61 1.38
CA ASN A 56 -0.32 -6.25 0.68
C ASN A 56 -0.28 -4.92 -0.07
N CYS A 57 0.58 -3.98 0.34
CA CYS A 57 0.48 -2.58 -0.10
C CYS A 57 1.67 -2.13 -0.95
N ILE A 58 2.87 -2.69 -0.73
CA ILE A 58 4.07 -2.29 -1.46
C ILE A 58 4.00 -2.56 -2.97
N GLY A 59 3.15 -3.46 -3.44
CA GLY A 59 3.00 -3.69 -4.89
C GLY A 59 2.58 -2.43 -5.65
N CYS A 60 1.76 -1.58 -5.03
CA CYS A 60 1.29 -0.32 -5.64
C CYS A 60 1.89 0.92 -4.95
N HIS A 61 1.91 0.95 -3.62
CA HIS A 61 2.40 2.11 -2.88
C HIS A 61 3.93 2.11 -2.71
N GLY A 62 4.59 0.99 -3.07
CA GLY A 62 6.03 0.77 -2.97
C GLY A 62 6.56 0.73 -1.53
N VAL A 63 7.82 0.32 -1.35
CA VAL A 63 8.41 -0.01 -0.04
C VAL A 63 8.32 1.10 1.00
N GLN A 64 8.59 2.35 0.60
CA GLN A 64 8.53 3.51 1.48
C GLN A 64 7.25 4.35 1.31
N GLY A 65 6.19 3.80 0.70
CA GLY A 65 4.97 4.56 0.44
C GLY A 65 5.11 5.65 -0.62
N GLN A 66 6.16 5.65 -1.44
CA GLN A 66 6.41 6.65 -2.49
C GLN A 66 5.41 6.61 -3.67
N GLY A 67 4.56 5.58 -3.76
CA GLY A 67 3.58 5.43 -4.82
C GLY A 67 4.19 5.21 -6.20
N ILE A 68 3.31 5.21 -7.20
CA ILE A 68 3.66 5.13 -8.62
C ILE A 68 2.82 6.19 -9.35
N PRO A 69 3.43 7.18 -10.04
CA PRO A 69 2.69 8.23 -10.74
C PRO A 69 1.59 7.67 -11.65
N GLY A 70 0.37 8.22 -11.52
CA GLY A 70 -0.81 7.80 -12.30
C GLY A 70 -1.47 6.47 -11.88
N VAL A 71 -0.79 5.68 -11.04
CA VAL A 71 -1.26 4.36 -10.58
C VAL A 71 -1.67 4.41 -9.12
N ALA A 72 -0.75 4.76 -8.22
CA ALA A 72 -0.99 4.77 -6.78
C ALA A 72 -0.39 6.02 -6.12
N PRO A 73 -1.12 6.68 -5.19
CA PRO A 73 -0.62 7.88 -4.53
C PRO A 73 0.59 7.60 -3.64
N ALA A 74 1.45 8.61 -3.52
CA ALA A 74 2.51 8.66 -2.53
C ALA A 74 1.92 8.92 -1.13
N LEU A 75 1.97 7.90 -0.28
CA LEU A 75 1.51 7.93 1.12
C LEU A 75 2.53 8.57 2.07
N ASN A 76 3.79 8.71 1.65
CA ASN A 76 4.85 9.35 2.44
C ASN A 76 5.08 10.83 2.07
N SER A 77 4.18 11.44 1.29
CA SER A 77 4.32 12.83 0.85
C SER A 77 3.85 13.82 1.91
N GLU A 78 4.50 14.97 2.03
CA GLU A 78 4.09 16.04 2.95
C GLU A 78 2.65 16.50 2.69
N ALA A 79 2.24 16.58 1.41
CA ALA A 79 0.88 16.93 1.01
C ALA A 79 -0.15 15.92 1.55
N PHE A 80 0.20 14.63 1.64
CA PHE A 80 -0.67 13.62 2.21
C PHE A 80 -1.02 13.91 3.68
N PHE A 81 -0.05 14.38 4.47
CA PHE A 81 -0.25 14.69 5.88
C PHE A 81 -0.87 16.08 6.13
N THR A 82 -0.68 17.03 5.21
CA THR A 82 -1.02 18.44 5.44
C THR A 82 -2.27 18.94 4.73
N THR A 83 -2.45 18.63 3.44
CA THR A 83 -3.52 19.21 2.59
C THR A 83 -4.57 18.19 2.15
N ARG A 84 -4.27 16.90 2.28
CA ARG A 84 -5.08 15.85 1.66
C ARG A 84 -6.54 15.86 2.06
N LEU A 85 -6.84 16.05 3.35
CA LEU A 85 -8.22 16.00 3.85
C LEU A 85 -9.04 17.16 3.27
N GLN A 86 -8.44 18.34 3.15
CA GLN A 86 -9.04 19.50 2.53
C GLN A 86 -9.28 19.26 1.04
N ASP A 87 -8.31 18.68 0.34
CA ASP A 87 -8.39 18.39 -1.10
C ASP A 87 -9.54 17.43 -1.45
N VAL A 88 -9.88 16.51 -0.54
CA VAL A 88 -11.02 15.59 -0.73
C VAL A 88 -12.29 16.00 0.00
N GLY A 89 -12.29 17.12 0.71
CA GLY A 89 -13.42 17.57 1.53
C GLY A 89 -13.82 16.59 2.64
N TYR A 90 -12.85 15.85 3.20
CA TYR A 90 -13.10 14.91 4.30
C TYR A 90 -13.02 15.63 5.64
N SER A 91 -14.05 15.48 6.47
CA SER A 91 -14.22 16.21 7.74
C SER A 91 -13.71 15.46 8.99
N GLY A 92 -13.29 14.20 8.86
CA GLY A 92 -12.75 13.38 9.95
C GLY A 92 -11.24 13.58 10.16
N SER A 93 -10.62 12.67 10.91
CA SER A 93 -9.16 12.67 11.12
C SER A 93 -8.43 12.02 9.95
N LEU A 94 -7.13 12.28 9.83
CA LEU A 94 -6.30 11.59 8.83
C LEU A 94 -6.30 10.08 9.07
N GLN A 95 -6.28 9.66 10.34
CA GLN A 95 -6.41 8.26 10.71
C GLN A 95 -7.71 7.64 10.20
N SER A 96 -8.87 8.26 10.47
CA SER A 96 -10.16 7.71 10.03
C SER A 96 -10.29 7.71 8.50
N TYR A 97 -9.68 8.68 7.83
CA TYR A 97 -9.58 8.69 6.38
C TYR A 97 -8.76 7.52 5.84
N ILE A 98 -7.62 7.21 6.45
CA ILE A 98 -6.76 6.08 6.07
C ILE A 98 -7.48 4.75 6.32
N GLU A 99 -8.02 4.57 7.53
CA GLU A 99 -8.74 3.35 7.91
C GLU A 99 -9.92 3.09 6.97
N LEU A 100 -10.74 4.11 6.70
CA LEU A 100 -11.86 3.97 5.76
C LEU A 100 -11.38 3.66 4.34
N THR A 101 -10.33 4.35 3.87
CA THR A 101 -9.79 4.13 2.52
C THR A 101 -9.25 2.69 2.36
N ILE A 102 -8.59 2.15 3.37
CA ILE A 102 -8.08 0.77 3.36
C ILE A 102 -9.25 -0.22 3.47
N ALA A 103 -10.13 -0.01 4.47
CA ALA A 103 -11.23 -0.92 4.75
C ALA A 103 -12.15 -1.08 3.54
N SER A 104 -12.65 0.03 2.98
CA SER A 104 -13.57 -0.03 1.83
C SER A 104 -12.85 -0.22 0.50
N GLY A 105 -11.55 0.07 0.43
CA GLY A 105 -10.85 0.28 -0.83
C GLY A 105 -11.33 1.55 -1.56
N ARG A 106 -10.89 1.70 -2.80
CA ARG A 106 -11.35 2.72 -3.76
C ARG A 106 -11.77 2.03 -5.06
N PRO A 107 -12.98 1.45 -5.10
CA PRO A 107 -13.45 0.61 -6.21
C PRO A 107 -13.67 1.38 -7.53
N VAL A 108 -13.56 2.71 -7.52
CA VAL A 108 -13.67 3.57 -8.70
C VAL A 108 -12.38 4.39 -8.81
N GLY A 109 -11.67 4.23 -9.93
CA GLY A 109 -10.51 5.06 -10.25
C GLY A 109 -10.91 6.54 -10.31
N SER A 110 -10.00 7.43 -9.92
CA SER A 110 -10.19 8.88 -10.06
C SER A 110 -9.41 9.40 -11.26
N GLY A 111 -9.71 10.63 -11.72
CA GLY A 111 -8.91 11.27 -12.75
C GLY A 111 -7.42 11.44 -12.39
N GLN A 112 -7.06 11.30 -11.11
CA GLN A 112 -5.68 11.37 -10.63
C GLN A 112 -5.02 9.97 -10.45
N TYR A 113 -5.82 8.92 -10.24
CA TYR A 113 -5.34 7.56 -9.98
C TYR A 113 -6.26 6.55 -10.67
N ALA A 114 -5.79 5.99 -11.79
CA ALA A 114 -6.61 5.12 -12.63
C ALA A 114 -6.77 3.72 -12.05
N ALA A 115 -5.82 3.24 -11.23
CA ALA A 115 -5.87 1.93 -10.64
C ALA A 115 -6.85 1.89 -9.44
N VAL A 116 -7.65 0.84 -9.41
CA VAL A 116 -8.59 0.56 -8.33
C VAL A 116 -7.81 0.03 -7.13
N MET A 117 -7.94 0.69 -5.97
CA MET A 117 -7.48 0.11 -4.70
C MET A 117 -8.52 -0.92 -4.24
N PRO A 118 -8.18 -2.21 -4.10
CA PRO A 118 -9.14 -3.22 -3.72
C PRO A 118 -9.62 -3.00 -2.28
N THR A 119 -10.73 -3.65 -1.95
CA THR A 119 -11.30 -3.65 -0.59
C THR A 119 -10.49 -4.59 0.31
N TRP A 120 -10.05 -4.10 1.47
CA TRP A 120 -9.23 -4.89 2.39
C TRP A 120 -9.92 -5.26 3.70
N GLY A 121 -10.87 -4.46 4.18
CA GLY A 121 -11.55 -4.69 5.46
C GLY A 121 -12.57 -5.83 5.37
N GLU A 122 -12.58 -6.72 6.35
CA GLU A 122 -13.50 -7.85 6.45
C GLU A 122 -14.96 -7.40 6.49
N GLU A 123 -15.23 -6.23 7.08
CA GLU A 123 -16.55 -5.61 7.11
C GLU A 123 -17.07 -5.22 5.72
N TYR A 124 -16.18 -5.11 4.73
CA TYR A 124 -16.49 -4.85 3.33
C TYR A 124 -16.18 -6.05 2.42
N GLY A 125 -15.84 -7.21 3.00
CA GLY A 125 -15.56 -8.45 2.26
C GLY A 125 -14.10 -8.70 1.89
N GLY A 126 -13.17 -7.90 2.43
CA GLY A 126 -11.72 -8.11 2.32
C GLY A 126 -11.16 -9.07 3.39
N PRO A 127 -9.84 -9.34 3.37
CA PRO A 127 -9.22 -10.33 4.26
C PRO A 127 -8.72 -9.79 5.61
N LEU A 128 -8.74 -8.47 5.84
CA LEU A 128 -8.14 -7.83 7.01
C LEU A 128 -9.20 -7.49 8.07
N ARG A 129 -8.92 -7.84 9.32
CA ARG A 129 -9.73 -7.44 10.46
C ARG A 129 -9.59 -5.95 10.78
N PRO A 130 -10.53 -5.33 11.52
CA PRO A 130 -10.46 -3.93 11.92
C PRO A 130 -9.18 -3.56 12.69
N ASP A 131 -8.66 -4.44 13.55
CA ASP A 131 -7.39 -4.23 14.26
C ASP A 131 -6.19 -4.17 13.29
N GLN A 132 -6.21 -4.98 12.24
CA GLN A 132 -5.16 -4.99 11.22
C GLN A 132 -5.21 -3.76 10.31
N VAL A 133 -6.40 -3.24 10.02
CA VAL A 133 -6.59 -1.96 9.31
C VAL A 133 -6.06 -0.80 10.17
N GLY A 134 -6.34 -0.82 11.48
CA GLY A 134 -5.77 0.15 12.42
C GLY A 134 -4.24 0.11 12.45
N ASP A 135 -3.65 -1.09 12.53
CA ASP A 135 -2.19 -1.27 12.50
C ASP A 135 -1.56 -0.70 11.22
N LEU A 136 -2.18 -0.93 10.05
CA LEU A 136 -1.76 -0.31 8.79
C LEU A 136 -1.84 1.22 8.83
N ALA A 137 -2.91 1.78 9.38
CA ALA A 137 -3.07 3.22 9.52
C ALA A 137 -1.99 3.83 10.42
N SER A 138 -1.70 3.19 11.56
CA SER A 138 -0.60 3.60 12.45
C SER A 138 0.76 3.55 11.75
N TYR A 139 1.02 2.52 10.95
CA TYR A 139 2.25 2.43 10.17
C TYR A 139 2.38 3.56 9.13
N ILE A 140 1.32 3.87 8.39
CA ILE A 140 1.32 4.94 7.39
C ILE A 140 1.51 6.31 8.06
N LEU A 141 0.83 6.55 9.19
CA LEU A 141 0.96 7.79 9.96
C LEU A 141 2.38 8.00 10.50
N ASN A 142 3.10 6.92 10.80
CA ASN A 142 4.48 6.98 11.29
C ASN A 142 5.46 7.63 10.27
N TRP A 143 5.11 7.72 8.99
CA TRP A 143 5.91 8.46 8.00
C TRP A 143 5.82 9.97 8.12
N GLU A 144 4.87 10.54 8.88
CA GLU A 144 4.67 12.00 8.99
C GLU A 144 5.97 12.73 9.34
N SER A 145 6.72 12.20 10.31
CA SER A 145 7.99 12.80 10.76
C SER A 145 9.11 12.77 9.72
N THR A 146 9.01 11.86 8.75
CA THR A 146 9.98 11.66 7.67
C THR A 146 9.37 11.99 6.30
N ALA A 147 8.23 12.68 6.28
CA ALA A 147 7.49 12.94 5.06
C ALA A 147 8.35 13.77 4.11
N VAL A 148 8.37 13.35 2.85
CA VAL A 148 9.13 14.04 1.81
C VAL A 148 8.23 15.11 1.19
N ALA A 149 8.78 16.30 0.92
CA ALA A 149 8.09 17.28 0.09
C ALA A 149 7.60 16.55 -1.18
N ALA A 150 6.32 16.74 -1.54
CA ALA A 150 5.68 15.98 -2.60
C ALA A 150 6.55 16.01 -3.88
N GLY A 151 7.22 14.88 -4.14
CA GLY A 151 8.40 14.80 -5.03
C GLY A 151 9.43 13.72 -4.63
N GLY A 152 9.41 13.22 -3.39
CA GLY A 152 10.39 12.23 -2.92
C GLY A 152 10.16 10.76 -3.33
N GLY A 153 9.70 10.52 -4.56
CA GLY A 153 10.12 9.31 -5.27
C GLY A 153 11.49 9.62 -5.88
N GLY A 154 12.57 9.38 -5.13
CA GLY A 154 13.97 9.55 -5.56
C GLY A 154 14.20 10.54 -6.70
N GLU A 155 14.40 11.82 -6.39
CA GLU A 155 14.93 12.78 -7.35
C GLU A 155 16.39 12.43 -7.68
N THR A 156 16.59 11.57 -8.67
CA THR A 156 17.29 12.09 -9.85
C THR A 156 16.27 12.91 -10.61
N THR A 157 16.29 14.21 -10.38
CA THR A 157 15.65 15.29 -11.15
C THR A 157 14.66 14.80 -12.22
N ALA A 158 13.43 14.49 -11.81
CA ALA A 158 12.33 14.39 -12.74
C ALA A 158 11.90 15.81 -13.11
N THR A 159 12.65 16.40 -14.04
CA THR A 159 12.00 17.12 -15.15
C THR A 159 10.82 16.26 -15.60
N ALA A 160 9.65 16.85 -15.87
CA ALA A 160 8.52 16.16 -16.51
C ALA A 160 9.08 15.08 -17.44
N PRO A 161 8.68 13.78 -17.29
CA PRO A 161 9.48 12.65 -17.76
C PRO A 161 10.06 13.05 -19.10
N ALA A 162 11.39 13.23 -19.14
CA ALA A 162 12.05 13.69 -20.35
C ALA A 162 11.49 12.79 -21.45
N ALA A 163 10.78 13.41 -22.42
CA ALA A 163 10.01 12.66 -23.40
C ALA A 163 10.88 11.50 -23.86
N ILE A 164 10.41 10.27 -23.64
CA ILE A 164 11.26 9.10 -23.87
C ILE A 164 11.77 9.23 -25.29
N ASP A 165 13.08 9.18 -25.48
CA ASP A 165 13.67 9.33 -26.79
C ASP A 165 13.25 8.13 -27.64
N THR A 166 12.21 8.33 -28.44
CA THR A 166 11.62 7.31 -29.31
C THR A 166 12.40 7.13 -30.62
N SER A 167 13.52 7.84 -30.81
CA SER A 167 14.35 7.73 -32.02
C SER A 167 15.34 6.56 -31.98
N GLY A 168 15.50 5.92 -30.82
CA GLY A 168 16.38 4.77 -30.60
C GLY A 168 15.80 3.41 -31.02
N ASP A 169 16.45 2.33 -30.57
CA ASP A 169 15.96 0.97 -30.73
C ASP A 169 14.59 0.80 -30.03
N PRO A 170 13.54 0.34 -30.73
CA PRO A 170 12.23 0.10 -30.13
C PRO A 170 12.25 -0.73 -28.84
N VAL A 171 13.14 -1.71 -28.72
CA VAL A 171 13.24 -2.56 -27.51
C VAL A 171 13.75 -1.74 -26.32
N GLU A 172 14.74 -0.88 -26.52
CA GLU A 172 15.26 -0.02 -25.45
C GLU A 172 14.27 1.09 -25.08
N VAL A 173 13.53 1.62 -26.06
CA VAL A 173 12.39 2.52 -25.82
C VAL A 173 11.36 1.83 -24.93
N GLY A 174 10.96 0.61 -25.28
CA GLY A 174 9.98 -0.16 -24.51
C GLY A 174 10.42 -0.47 -23.10
N LYS A 175 11.71 -0.76 -22.89
CA LYS A 175 12.29 -0.95 -21.56
C LYS A 175 12.21 0.32 -20.71
N ALA A 176 12.49 1.47 -21.31
CA ALA A 176 12.36 2.76 -20.64
C ALA A 176 10.89 3.06 -20.29
N VAL A 177 9.95 2.79 -21.22
CA VAL A 177 8.50 2.94 -20.99
C VAL A 177 8.04 2.03 -19.85
N TYR A 178 8.47 0.76 -19.84
CA TYR A 178 8.11 -0.22 -18.81
C TYR A 178 8.51 0.25 -17.41
N ALA A 179 9.72 0.80 -17.27
CA ALA A 179 10.22 1.33 -16.01
C ALA A 179 9.50 2.63 -15.63
N ALA A 180 9.36 3.58 -16.56
CA ALA A 180 8.79 4.90 -16.30
C ALA A 180 7.30 4.87 -15.94
N ASN A 181 6.55 3.89 -16.44
CA ASN A 181 5.13 3.74 -16.19
C ASN A 181 4.80 2.75 -15.06
N GLY A 182 5.82 2.29 -14.32
CA GLY A 182 5.63 1.45 -13.14
C GLY A 182 5.06 0.05 -13.43
N CYS A 183 5.20 -0.45 -14.66
CA CYS A 183 4.70 -1.77 -15.05
C CYS A 183 5.27 -2.87 -14.15
N ALA A 184 6.55 -2.74 -13.77
CA ALA A 184 7.25 -3.65 -12.88
C ALA A 184 6.63 -3.76 -11.48
N GLY A 185 5.97 -2.71 -10.98
CA GLY A 185 5.34 -2.73 -9.66
C GLY A 185 4.20 -3.76 -9.58
N CYS A 186 3.46 -3.92 -10.67
CA CYS A 186 2.39 -4.91 -10.76
C CYS A 186 2.87 -6.24 -11.34
N HIS A 187 3.62 -6.21 -12.45
CA HIS A 187 3.98 -7.40 -13.24
C HIS A 187 5.35 -8.00 -12.91
N GLY A 188 6.13 -7.35 -12.05
CA GLY A 188 7.48 -7.76 -11.69
C GLY A 188 8.53 -7.26 -12.68
N GLU A 189 9.80 -7.39 -12.30
CA GLU A 189 10.92 -7.21 -13.24
C GLU A 189 10.91 -8.32 -14.30
N PRO A 190 11.49 -8.08 -15.50
CA PRO A 190 11.58 -9.09 -16.55
C PRO A 190 12.13 -10.44 -16.06
N GLY A 191 11.35 -11.50 -16.19
CA GLY A 191 11.71 -12.84 -15.68
C GLY A 191 11.26 -13.13 -14.24
N GLY A 192 10.79 -12.12 -13.51
CA GLY A 192 10.17 -12.24 -12.20
C GLY A 192 8.64 -12.37 -12.28
N ALA A 193 8.04 -12.99 -11.28
CA ALA A 193 6.60 -12.89 -11.08
C ALA A 193 6.28 -11.57 -10.37
N GLY A 194 5.30 -10.83 -10.87
CA GLY A 194 4.72 -9.69 -10.16
C GLY A 194 4.02 -10.09 -8.87
N ILE A 195 3.50 -9.11 -8.14
CA ILE A 195 2.66 -9.34 -6.95
C ILE A 195 1.18 -9.33 -7.34
N ILE A 196 0.81 -8.46 -8.28
CA ILE A 196 -0.58 -8.20 -8.67
C ILE A 196 -0.88 -8.71 -10.08
N GLY A 197 -0.06 -8.34 -11.04
CA GLY A 197 -0.19 -8.73 -12.43
C GLY A 197 0.43 -10.09 -12.71
N PRO A 198 0.01 -10.77 -13.79
CA PRO A 198 0.66 -11.99 -14.23
C PRO A 198 2.11 -11.71 -14.66
N ASN A 199 2.95 -12.74 -14.57
CA ASN A 199 4.31 -12.69 -15.10
C ASN A 199 4.26 -12.42 -16.62
N LEU A 200 5.10 -11.49 -17.10
CA LEU A 200 5.18 -11.13 -18.51
C LEU A 200 6.29 -11.87 -19.28
N ALA A 201 7.18 -12.59 -18.59
CA ALA A 201 8.14 -13.51 -19.21
C ALA A 201 7.38 -14.54 -20.06
N GLY A 202 7.74 -14.70 -21.34
CA GLY A 202 7.10 -15.66 -22.24
C GLY A 202 5.70 -15.27 -22.72
N VAL A 203 5.27 -14.01 -22.50
CA VAL A 203 3.94 -13.53 -22.94
C VAL A 203 3.74 -13.66 -24.45
N ALA A 204 4.81 -13.54 -25.24
CA ALA A 204 4.77 -13.71 -26.69
C ALA A 204 4.36 -15.12 -27.12
N THR A 205 4.63 -16.14 -26.30
CA THR A 205 4.21 -17.51 -26.55
C THR A 205 2.83 -17.79 -25.97
N ARG A 206 2.58 -17.36 -24.73
CA ARG A 206 1.29 -17.63 -24.04
C ARG A 206 0.11 -16.90 -24.67
N GLY A 207 0.26 -15.63 -25.06
CA GLY A 207 -0.85 -14.80 -25.53
C GLY A 207 -1.66 -15.43 -26.66
N PRO A 208 -1.00 -15.87 -27.76
CA PRO A 208 -1.69 -16.55 -28.87
C PRO A 208 -2.35 -17.88 -28.51
N GLU A 209 -1.87 -18.58 -27.46
CA GLU A 209 -2.49 -19.82 -26.96
C GLU A 209 -3.74 -19.53 -26.15
N GLU A 210 -3.74 -18.44 -25.38
CA GLU A 210 -4.85 -18.02 -24.54
C GLU A 210 -5.99 -17.36 -25.33
N VAL A 211 -5.66 -16.60 -26.39
CA VAL A 211 -6.64 -15.95 -27.27
C VAL A 211 -6.39 -16.36 -28.73
N PRO A 212 -6.97 -17.49 -29.17
CA PRO A 212 -6.80 -17.98 -30.52
C PRO A 212 -7.25 -16.94 -31.57
N GLY A 213 -6.37 -16.64 -32.51
CA GLY A 213 -6.64 -15.70 -33.61
C GLY A 213 -5.94 -14.34 -33.48
N LEU A 214 -5.31 -14.05 -32.34
CA LEU A 214 -4.39 -12.92 -32.20
C LEU A 214 -2.94 -13.39 -32.37
N THR A 215 -2.14 -12.59 -33.06
CA THR A 215 -0.68 -12.70 -32.99
C THR A 215 -0.18 -12.27 -31.60
N ALA A 216 1.07 -12.62 -31.29
CA ALA A 216 1.70 -12.20 -30.03
C ALA A 216 1.70 -10.67 -29.88
N GLU A 217 2.00 -9.97 -30.97
CA GLU A 217 2.04 -8.51 -31.01
C GLU A 217 0.65 -7.90 -30.78
N GLU A 218 -0.38 -8.41 -31.47
CA GLU A 218 -1.76 -7.94 -31.30
C GLU A 218 -2.30 -8.22 -29.88
N TYR A 219 -1.99 -9.40 -29.32
CA TYR A 219 -2.37 -9.75 -27.96
C TYR A 219 -1.75 -8.78 -26.94
N ILE A 220 -0.45 -8.53 -27.05
CA ILE A 220 0.26 -7.62 -26.13
C ILE A 220 -0.27 -6.20 -26.29
N HIS A 221 -0.43 -5.73 -27.54
CA HIS A 221 -0.98 -4.40 -27.81
C HIS A 221 -2.39 -4.25 -27.22
N GLN A 222 -3.30 -5.20 -27.47
CA GLN A 222 -4.65 -5.19 -26.90
C GLN A 222 -4.61 -5.19 -25.37
N SER A 223 -3.77 -6.03 -24.76
CA SER A 223 -3.64 -6.11 -23.30
C SER A 223 -3.20 -4.78 -22.68
N ILE A 224 -2.47 -3.93 -23.42
CA ILE A 224 -2.04 -2.60 -22.94
C ILE A 224 -3.13 -1.55 -23.13
N VAL A 225 -3.77 -1.50 -24.31
CA VAL A 225 -4.73 -0.42 -24.65
C VAL A 225 -6.16 -0.71 -24.21
N ASP A 226 -6.51 -1.98 -24.05
CA ASP A 226 -7.81 -2.48 -23.57
C ASP A 226 -7.62 -3.69 -22.64
N PRO A 227 -7.08 -3.49 -21.42
CA PRO A 227 -6.69 -4.58 -20.54
C PRO A 227 -7.84 -5.48 -20.07
N ASN A 228 -9.08 -5.01 -20.18
CA ASN A 228 -10.26 -5.78 -19.79
C ASN A 228 -10.83 -6.62 -20.96
N ALA A 229 -10.32 -6.46 -22.19
CA ALA A 229 -10.73 -7.27 -23.35
C ALA A 229 -10.45 -8.76 -23.11
N PHE A 230 -9.34 -9.06 -22.44
CA PHE A 230 -9.01 -10.40 -22.00
C PHE A 230 -8.26 -10.36 -20.67
N ILE A 231 -8.80 -11.04 -19.67
CA ILE A 231 -8.21 -11.14 -18.34
C ILE A 231 -7.78 -12.59 -18.14
N VAL A 232 -6.47 -12.81 -17.98
CA VAL A 232 -5.92 -14.14 -17.75
C VAL A 232 -6.49 -14.74 -16.46
N ALA A 233 -6.63 -16.07 -16.40
CA ALA A 233 -7.37 -16.69 -15.31
C ALA A 233 -6.72 -16.54 -13.92
N GLN A 234 -5.37 -16.47 -13.85
CA GLN A 234 -4.63 -16.51 -12.59
C GLN A 234 -3.50 -15.48 -12.56
N CYS A 235 -3.45 -14.77 -11.44
CA CYS A 235 -2.42 -13.84 -11.02
C CYS A 235 -1.73 -14.40 -9.76
N PRO A 236 -0.55 -13.87 -9.36
CA PRO A 236 0.18 -14.38 -8.19
C PRO A 236 -0.63 -14.36 -6.88
N ALA A 237 -1.54 -13.40 -6.72
CA ALA A 237 -2.41 -13.26 -5.56
C ALA A 237 -3.76 -14.02 -5.67
N GLY A 238 -4.00 -14.79 -6.74
CA GLY A 238 -5.27 -15.48 -7.01
C GLY A 238 -5.85 -15.11 -8.38
N PRO A 239 -7.15 -15.32 -8.63
CA PRO A 239 -7.74 -14.98 -9.93
C PRO A 239 -7.53 -13.51 -10.28
N CYS A 240 -7.09 -13.22 -11.52
CA CYS A 240 -6.91 -11.84 -11.93
C CYS A 240 -8.25 -11.09 -11.93
N GLN A 241 -8.24 -9.86 -11.45
CA GLN A 241 -9.44 -9.03 -11.34
C GLN A 241 -9.47 -7.97 -12.44
N PRO A 242 -10.67 -7.62 -12.95
CA PRO A 242 -10.81 -6.52 -13.90
C PRO A 242 -10.41 -5.19 -13.27
N ASN A 243 -10.03 -4.23 -14.11
CA ASN A 243 -9.70 -2.84 -13.73
C ASN A 243 -8.46 -2.67 -12.82
N LEU A 244 -7.65 -3.70 -12.62
CA LEU A 244 -6.36 -3.57 -11.93
C LEU A 244 -5.31 -2.93 -12.82
N MET A 245 -5.26 -3.32 -14.10
CA MET A 245 -4.39 -2.68 -15.08
C MET A 245 -5.03 -1.37 -15.57
N PRO A 246 -4.31 -0.23 -15.50
CA PRO A 246 -4.84 1.07 -15.93
C PRO A 246 -5.38 1.04 -17.37
N GLN A 247 -6.60 1.55 -17.54
CA GLN A 247 -7.30 1.57 -18.84
C GLN A 247 -6.91 2.78 -19.72
N THR A 248 -5.91 3.55 -19.29
CA THR A 248 -5.57 4.84 -19.90
C THR A 248 -4.35 4.78 -20.82
N PHE A 249 -3.61 3.67 -20.86
CA PHE A 249 -2.37 3.60 -21.63
C PHE A 249 -2.55 3.84 -23.13
N GLY A 250 -3.72 3.50 -23.69
CA GLY A 250 -4.05 3.81 -25.08
C GLY A 250 -4.18 5.31 -25.38
N THR A 251 -4.30 6.18 -24.36
CA THR A 251 -4.37 7.63 -24.53
C THR A 251 -3.21 8.37 -23.86
N THR A 252 -2.51 7.75 -22.90
CA THR A 252 -1.37 8.36 -22.21
C THR A 252 -0.02 8.04 -22.85
N LEU A 253 0.12 6.92 -23.57
CA LEU A 253 1.34 6.59 -24.30
C LEU A 253 1.22 7.05 -25.76
N SER A 254 2.30 7.60 -26.30
CA SER A 254 2.40 7.83 -27.74
C SER A 254 2.47 6.51 -28.51
N GLU A 255 2.14 6.52 -29.80
CA GLU A 255 2.23 5.31 -30.64
C GLU A 255 3.64 4.72 -30.65
N ALA A 256 4.68 5.56 -30.63
CA ALA A 256 6.06 5.11 -30.65
C ALA A 256 6.47 4.47 -29.31
N GLU A 257 6.02 5.01 -28.18
CA GLU A 257 6.23 4.41 -26.85
C GLU A 257 5.49 3.08 -26.72
N LEU A 258 4.24 3.03 -27.19
CA LEU A 258 3.41 1.83 -27.16
C LEU A 258 4.02 0.73 -28.04
N ASN A 259 4.43 1.06 -29.27
CA ASN A 259 5.12 0.11 -30.14
C ASN A 259 6.43 -0.37 -29.51
N GLY A 260 7.24 0.53 -28.96
CA GLY A 260 8.47 0.16 -28.26
C GLY A 260 8.21 -0.81 -27.11
N LEU A 261 7.18 -0.53 -26.29
CA LEU A 261 6.77 -1.39 -25.19
C LEU A 261 6.34 -2.78 -25.67
N VAL A 262 5.56 -2.87 -26.74
CA VAL A 262 5.18 -4.15 -27.35
C VAL A 262 6.41 -4.92 -27.83
N GLN A 263 7.33 -4.26 -28.55
CA GLN A 263 8.56 -4.88 -29.03
C GLN A 263 9.44 -5.40 -27.88
N TYR A 264 9.56 -4.63 -26.81
CA TYR A 264 10.27 -5.06 -25.61
C TYR A 264 9.64 -6.30 -24.98
N LEU A 265 8.32 -6.32 -24.79
CA LEU A 265 7.59 -7.46 -24.21
C LEU A 265 7.70 -8.73 -25.08
N LEU A 266 7.78 -8.58 -26.41
CA LEU A 266 8.02 -9.70 -27.33
C LEU A 266 9.39 -10.37 -27.10
N THR A 267 10.37 -9.65 -26.53
CA THR A 267 11.70 -10.20 -26.23
C THR A 267 11.75 -11.02 -24.93
N LEU A 268 10.75 -10.88 -24.05
CA LEU A 268 10.76 -11.48 -22.72
C LEU A 268 10.48 -12.99 -22.81
N LYS A 269 11.38 -13.79 -22.25
CA LYS A 269 11.31 -15.26 -22.23
C LYS A 269 11.00 -15.79 -20.85
#